data_AF-A0A409X9J3-F1
#
_entry.id   AF-A0A409X9J3-F1
#
_cell.length_a   1.000
_cell.length_b   1.000
_cell.length_c   1.000
_cell.angle_alpha   90.00
_cell.angle_beta   90.00
_cell.angle_gamma   90.00
#
_symmetry.space_group_name_H-M   'P 1'
#
loop_
_entity.id
_entity.type
_entity.pdbx_description
1 polymer ?
#
loop_
_entity_poly.entity_id
_entity_poly.type
_entity_poly.pdbx_seq_one_letter_code
_entity_poly.pdbx_strand_id
1 'polypeptide(L)'
;MGIFSELAFHYDVRTPVKWALGLKGLIVHQQISIVNPKRDFLAADEYRATKNVTVVQRRQEREQAEASKAEAVLTEVQLRRKARILGSKFAAYDPETALKLAQAVLDVLRADETLTFSKILELKEELSALEDELDEVKRRVEEASCQYGRVLHFQPHTV
;
A
#
# COMPACT_ATOMS: atom_id res chain seq x y z
N MET A 1 30.61 -16.06 27.14
CA MET A 1 29.28 -15.43 26.99
C MET A 1 28.90 -15.64 25.53
N GLY A 2 28.08 -16.62 25.14
CA GLY A 2 26.68 -16.85 25.52
C GLY A 2 25.88 -16.91 24.21
N ILE A 3 26.11 -17.92 23.36
CA ILE A 3 25.19 -19.05 23.03
C ILE A 3 23.89 -18.57 22.36
N PHE A 4 23.82 -18.67 21.03
CA PHE A 4 22.55 -18.83 20.31
C PHE A 4 22.43 -20.31 19.92
N SER A 5 21.43 -20.95 20.53
CA SER A 5 21.07 -22.36 20.41
C SER A 5 20.57 -22.68 19.00
N GLU A 6 21.25 -23.63 18.37
CA GLU A 6 20.64 -24.56 17.40
C GLU A 6 19.43 -25.23 18.05
N LEU A 7 18.35 -25.41 17.31
CA LEU A 7 17.42 -26.52 17.50
C LEU A 7 16.94 -26.97 16.12
N ALA A 8 17.70 -27.91 15.57
CA ALA A 8 17.26 -28.79 14.51
C ALA A 8 16.17 -29.73 15.07
N PHE A 9 14.96 -29.67 14.52
CA PHE A 9 13.95 -30.69 14.77
C PHE A 9 14.20 -31.89 13.84
N HIS A 10 14.72 -32.95 14.44
CA HIS A 10 14.75 -34.29 13.90
C HIS A 10 13.32 -34.76 13.54
N TYR A 11 13.09 -35.11 12.28
CA TYR A 11 11.96 -35.93 11.88
C TYR A 11 12.26 -37.39 12.23
N ASP A 12 11.53 -37.94 13.20
CA ASP A 12 11.51 -39.38 13.45
C ASP A 12 10.33 -40.00 12.69
N VAL A 13 10.66 -40.92 11.79
CA VAL A 13 9.73 -41.67 10.94
C VAL A 13 9.66 -43.08 11.52
N ARG A 14 8.65 -43.37 12.33
CA ARG A 14 8.12 -44.73 12.60
C ARG A 14 6.95 -44.69 13.58
N THR A 15 5.72 -44.86 13.08
CA THR A 15 4.76 -45.90 13.54
C THR A 15 3.44 -45.79 12.76
N PRO A 16 2.92 -46.88 12.18
CA PRO A 16 1.59 -46.93 11.59
C PRO A 16 0.59 -47.51 12.60
N VAL A 17 -0.52 -46.82 12.89
CA VAL A 17 -1.63 -47.41 13.65
C VAL A 17 -2.97 -47.15 12.97
N LYS A 18 -3.38 -48.18 12.24
CA LYS A 18 -4.73 -48.78 12.15
C LYS A 18 -5.96 -47.88 12.28
N TRP A 19 -6.69 -47.83 11.17
CA TRP A 19 -8.14 -47.72 11.00
C TRP A 19 -8.98 -48.07 12.24
N ALA A 20 -9.84 -47.13 12.64
CA ALA A 20 -11.10 -47.44 13.33
C ALA A 20 -12.19 -46.51 12.78
N LEU A 21 -13.06 -47.09 11.96
CA LEU A 21 -14.36 -46.55 11.59
C LEU A 21 -15.15 -46.26 12.87
N GLY A 22 -15.51 -44.99 13.05
CA GLY A 22 -16.37 -44.51 14.13
C GLY A 22 -17.27 -43.40 13.60
N LEU A 23 -18.31 -43.80 12.87
CA LEU A 23 -19.49 -42.98 12.59
C LEU A 23 -20.05 -42.45 13.91
N LYS A 24 -19.74 -41.20 14.26
CA LYS A 24 -20.56 -40.36 15.14
C LYS A 24 -20.63 -38.99 14.50
N GLY A 25 -21.84 -38.64 14.07
CA GLY A 25 -22.15 -37.43 13.33
C GLY A 25 -21.56 -36.20 13.99
N LEU A 26 -20.59 -35.60 13.31
CA LEU A 26 -20.24 -34.22 13.52
C LEU A 26 -21.35 -33.42 12.84
N ILE A 27 -22.41 -33.10 13.60
CA ILE A 27 -23.23 -31.94 13.29
C ILE A 27 -22.24 -30.78 13.32
N VAL A 28 -21.77 -30.38 12.15
CA VAL A 28 -21.16 -29.08 11.94
C VAL A 28 -22.28 -28.11 12.29
N HIS A 29 -22.32 -27.69 13.55
CA HIS A 29 -23.05 -26.51 13.95
C HIS A 29 -22.38 -25.38 13.17
N GLN A 30 -22.94 -25.13 11.98
CA GLN A 30 -22.89 -23.87 11.29
C GLN A 30 -23.36 -22.85 12.33
N GLN A 31 -22.43 -22.31 13.11
CA GLN A 31 -22.57 -20.98 13.64
C GLN A 31 -22.66 -20.09 12.41
N ILE A 32 -23.88 -19.95 11.90
CA ILE A 32 -24.27 -18.85 11.05
C ILE A 32 -24.11 -17.66 11.98
N SER A 33 -22.88 -17.13 12.03
CA SER A 33 -22.64 -15.72 12.32
C SER A 33 -23.73 -15.00 11.54
N ILE A 34 -24.65 -14.35 12.24
CA ILE A 34 -25.72 -13.57 11.62
C ILE A 34 -25.02 -12.32 11.07
N VAL A 35 -24.30 -12.52 9.97
CA VAL A 35 -23.87 -11.49 9.04
C VAL A 35 -25.15 -10.80 8.64
N ASN A 36 -25.31 -9.53 9.01
CA ASN A 36 -26.43 -8.75 8.54
C ASN A 36 -25.94 -8.15 7.22
N PRO A 37 -26.26 -8.77 6.07
CA PRO A 37 -25.61 -8.46 4.80
C PRO A 37 -25.78 -6.98 4.43
N LYS A 38 -26.89 -6.35 4.87
CA LYS A 38 -27.14 -4.92 4.65
C LYS A 38 -26.23 -4.04 5.51
N ARG A 39 -26.03 -4.38 6.78
CA ARG A 39 -25.13 -3.63 7.69
C ARG A 39 -23.67 -3.79 7.27
N ASP A 40 -23.28 -5.01 6.89
CA ASP A 40 -21.92 -5.34 6.51
C ASP A 40 -21.57 -4.74 5.14
N PHE A 41 -22.55 -4.64 4.23
CA PHE A 41 -22.41 -3.91 2.97
C PHE A 41 -22.24 -2.40 3.20
N LEU A 42 -23.06 -1.77 4.06
CA LEU A 42 -22.91 -0.34 4.38
C LEU A 42 -21.57 -0.04 5.03
N ALA A 43 -21.09 -0.88 5.94
CA ALA A 43 -19.77 -0.74 6.55
C ALA A 43 -18.63 -0.88 5.52
N ALA A 44 -18.78 -1.75 4.53
CA ALA A 44 -17.81 -1.90 3.43
C ALA A 44 -17.80 -0.66 2.50
N ASP A 45 -18.96 -0.10 2.19
CA ASP A 45 -19.08 1.14 1.41
C ASP A 45 -18.47 2.34 2.13
N GLU A 46 -18.73 2.47 3.43
CA GLU A 46 -18.12 3.50 4.29
C GLU A 46 -16.58 3.35 4.34
N TYR A 47 -16.09 2.11 4.45
CA TYR A 47 -14.66 1.83 4.43
C TYR A 47 -14.03 2.23 3.09
N ARG A 48 -14.64 1.84 1.96
CA ARG A 48 -14.18 2.21 0.61
C ARG A 48 -14.17 3.73 0.41
N ALA A 49 -15.24 4.41 0.82
CA ALA A 49 -15.31 5.86 0.75
C ALA A 49 -14.19 6.51 1.59
N THR A 50 -13.92 5.98 2.79
CA THR A 50 -12.84 6.48 3.66
C THR A 50 -11.45 6.30 3.02
N LYS A 51 -11.19 5.12 2.44
CA LYS A 51 -9.95 4.84 1.70
C LYS A 51 -9.74 5.78 0.52
N ASN A 52 -10.80 6.02 -0.27
CA ASN A 52 -10.74 6.96 -1.39
C ASN A 52 -10.43 8.39 -0.92
N VAL A 53 -11.02 8.82 0.20
CA VAL A 53 -10.69 10.12 0.81
C VAL A 53 -9.21 10.19 1.19
N THR A 54 -8.64 9.13 1.79
CA THR A 54 -7.22 9.08 2.13
C THR A 54 -6.32 9.19 0.89
N VAL A 55 -6.64 8.47 -0.20
CA VAL A 55 -5.89 8.57 -1.46
C VAL A 55 -5.92 10.00 -2.01
N VAL A 56 -7.09 10.64 -2.02
CA VAL A 56 -7.24 12.04 -2.48
C VAL A 56 -6.43 13.00 -1.61
N GLN A 57 -6.43 12.82 -0.28
CA GLN A 57 -5.62 13.63 0.63
C GLN A 57 -4.12 13.48 0.34
N ARG A 58 -3.62 12.25 0.10
CA ARG A 58 -2.22 12.04 -0.28
C ARG A 58 -1.86 12.72 -1.59
N ARG A 59 -2.75 12.69 -2.57
CA ARG A 59 -2.56 13.40 -3.83
C ARG A 59 -2.43 14.90 -3.63
N GLN A 60 -3.28 15.50 -2.79
CA GLN A 60 -3.19 16.93 -2.45
C GLN A 60 -1.87 17.27 -1.76
N GLU A 61 -1.40 16.44 -0.81
CA GLU A 61 -0.10 16.61 -0.16
C GLU A 61 1.06 16.56 -1.18
N ARG A 62 1.00 15.65 -2.17
CA ARG A 62 1.98 15.58 -3.25
C ARG A 62 1.95 16.86 -4.11
N GLU A 63 0.77 17.30 -4.51
CA GLU A 63 0.61 18.52 -5.32
C GLU A 63 1.17 19.75 -4.60
N GLN A 64 0.96 19.84 -3.28
CA GLN A 64 1.54 20.92 -2.49
C GLN A 64 3.06 20.82 -2.40
N ALA A 65 3.63 19.63 -2.21
CA ALA A 65 5.07 19.44 -2.23
C ALA A 65 5.69 19.78 -3.61
N GLU A 66 4.98 19.51 -4.70
CA GLU A 66 5.39 19.86 -6.06
C GLU A 66 5.41 21.38 -6.26
N ALA A 67 4.41 22.09 -5.75
CA ALA A 67 4.38 23.55 -5.75
C ALA A 67 5.56 24.14 -4.94
N SER A 68 5.82 23.64 -3.73
CA SER A 68 6.95 24.11 -2.90
C SER A 68 8.31 23.87 -3.58
N LYS A 69 8.48 22.74 -4.28
CA LYS A 69 9.68 22.50 -5.09
C LYS A 69 9.82 23.52 -6.21
N ALA A 70 8.73 23.83 -6.93
CA ALA A 70 8.76 24.82 -8.00
C ALA A 70 9.19 26.21 -7.50
N GLU A 71 8.71 26.62 -6.31
CA GLU A 71 9.12 27.86 -5.65
C GLU A 71 10.60 27.87 -5.25
N ALA A 72 11.10 26.76 -4.70
CA ALA A 72 12.52 26.62 -4.36
C ALA A 72 13.42 26.72 -5.60
N VAL A 73 13.05 26.04 -6.69
CA VAL A 73 13.77 26.09 -7.98
C VAL A 73 13.74 27.49 -8.56
N LEU A 74 12.60 28.17 -8.52
CA LEU A 74 12.49 29.55 -8.99
C LEU A 74 13.44 30.46 -8.21
N THR A 75 13.48 30.33 -6.89
CA THR A 75 14.37 31.10 -6.02
C THR A 75 15.84 30.85 -6.36
N GLU A 76 16.22 29.59 -6.53
CA GLU A 76 17.57 29.21 -6.94
C GLU A 76 17.97 29.83 -8.28
N VAL A 77 17.09 29.73 -9.30
CA VAL A 77 17.32 30.30 -10.63
C VAL A 77 17.47 31.82 -10.56
N GLN A 78 16.65 32.50 -9.76
CA GLN A 78 16.75 33.95 -9.57
C GLN A 78 18.08 34.34 -8.92
N LEU A 79 18.55 33.59 -7.92
CA LEU A 79 19.84 33.83 -7.28
C LEU A 79 21.00 33.57 -8.25
N ARG A 80 20.96 32.47 -9.01
CA ARG A 80 21.94 32.17 -10.06
C ARG A 80 22.01 33.27 -11.11
N ARG A 81 20.86 33.81 -11.53
CA ARG A 81 20.78 34.93 -12.48
C ARG A 81 21.44 36.19 -11.92
N LYS A 82 21.19 36.53 -10.65
CA LYS A 82 21.82 37.69 -9.99
C LYS A 82 23.33 37.50 -9.84
N ALA A 83 23.76 36.32 -9.42
CA ALA A 83 25.17 35.99 -9.25
C ALA A 83 25.95 36.04 -10.58
N ARG A 84 25.34 35.62 -11.69
CA ARG A 84 25.96 35.66 -13.03
C ARG A 84 26.37 37.06 -13.48
N ILE A 85 25.73 38.11 -12.94
CA ILE A 85 26.12 39.52 -13.21
C ILE A 85 27.49 39.84 -12.63
N LEU A 86 27.89 39.17 -11.53
CA LEU A 86 29.16 39.37 -10.84
C LEU A 86 30.34 38.63 -11.50
N GLY A 87 30.06 37.66 -12.38
CA GLY A 87 31.06 36.89 -13.10
C GLY A 87 30.61 35.46 -13.41
N SER A 88 31.30 34.78 -14.33
CA SER A 88 30.97 33.40 -14.74
C SER A 88 31.64 32.31 -13.89
N LYS A 89 32.60 32.66 -13.03
CA LYS A 89 33.36 31.71 -12.21
C LYS A 89 32.87 31.71 -10.78
N PHE A 90 32.66 30.53 -10.20
CA PHE A 90 32.21 30.35 -8.82
C PHE A 90 33.16 30.99 -7.79
N ALA A 91 34.47 30.97 -8.09
CA ALA A 91 35.52 31.62 -7.28
C ALA A 91 35.49 33.17 -7.35
N ALA A 92 34.65 33.75 -8.20
CA ALA A 92 34.46 35.20 -8.30
C ALA A 92 33.28 35.71 -7.45
N TYR A 93 32.51 34.81 -6.83
CA TYR A 93 31.43 35.22 -5.93
C TYR A 93 32.00 35.64 -4.58
N ASP A 94 31.45 36.71 -4.03
CA ASP A 94 31.66 37.06 -2.64
C ASP A 94 31.09 35.95 -1.72
N PRO A 95 31.61 35.79 -0.49
CA PRO A 95 31.19 34.74 0.43
C PRO A 95 29.68 34.74 0.73
N GLU A 96 29.04 35.91 0.74
CA GLU A 96 27.60 36.03 1.04
C GLU A 96 26.76 35.48 -0.12
N THR A 97 27.10 35.82 -1.36
CA THR A 97 26.46 35.26 -2.56
C THR A 97 26.66 33.75 -2.65
N ALA A 98 27.88 33.26 -2.37
CA ALA A 98 28.17 31.83 -2.36
C ALA A 98 27.31 31.08 -1.33
N LEU A 99 27.17 31.63 -0.12
CA LEU A 99 26.31 31.07 0.92
C LEU A 99 24.84 31.03 0.51
N LYS A 100 24.30 32.13 -0.07
CA LYS A 100 22.92 32.18 -0.55
C LYS A 100 22.64 31.15 -1.64
N LEU A 101 23.57 30.96 -2.57
CA LEU A 101 23.45 29.92 -3.60
C LEU A 101 23.49 28.52 -3.00
N ALA A 102 24.41 28.24 -2.07
CA ALA A 102 24.48 26.95 -1.39
C ALA A 102 23.19 26.64 -0.61
N GLN A 103 22.64 27.64 0.09
CA GLN A 103 21.37 27.51 0.81
C GLN A 103 20.21 27.22 -0.15
N ALA A 104 20.11 27.95 -1.26
CA ALA A 104 19.04 27.73 -2.24
C ALA A 104 19.11 26.33 -2.89
N VAL A 105 20.31 25.82 -3.19
CA VAL A 105 20.50 24.45 -3.66
C VAL A 105 20.04 23.44 -2.60
N LEU A 106 20.41 23.66 -1.33
CA LEU A 106 19.99 22.79 -0.22
C LEU A 106 18.46 22.78 -0.08
N ASP A 107 17.81 23.93 -0.21
CA ASP A 107 16.35 24.05 -0.11
C ASP A 107 15.65 23.32 -1.27
N VAL A 108 16.19 23.39 -2.48
CA VAL A 108 15.71 22.59 -3.63
C VAL A 108 15.82 21.09 -3.35
N LEU A 109 16.97 20.64 -2.83
CA LEU A 109 17.17 19.22 -2.51
C LEU A 109 16.22 18.72 -1.41
N ARG A 110 15.96 19.53 -0.39
CA ARG A 110 14.98 19.22 0.67
C ARG A 110 13.55 19.17 0.15
N ALA A 111 13.19 20.08 -0.76
CA ALA A 111 11.89 20.05 -1.42
C ALA A 111 11.75 18.81 -2.31
N ASP A 112 12.84 18.39 -2.98
CA ASP A 112 12.89 17.15 -3.76
C ASP A 112 12.70 15.89 -2.91
N GLU A 113 13.38 15.83 -1.76
CA GLU A 113 13.21 14.76 -0.77
C GLU A 113 11.76 14.68 -0.30
N THR A 114 11.17 15.83 0.06
CA THR A 114 9.78 15.93 0.52
C THR A 114 8.80 15.46 -0.57
N LEU A 115 8.95 15.94 -1.81
CA LEU A 115 8.11 15.52 -2.93
C LEU A 115 8.22 14.01 -3.18
N THR A 116 9.43 13.47 -3.12
CA THR A 116 9.67 12.04 -3.30
C THR A 116 9.00 11.23 -2.20
N PHE A 117 9.10 11.69 -0.95
CA PHE A 117 8.42 11.08 0.18
C PHE A 117 6.89 11.11 0.03
N SER A 118 6.30 12.25 -0.35
CA SER A 118 4.86 12.35 -0.59
C SER A 118 4.39 11.42 -1.71
N LYS A 119 5.17 11.28 -2.80
CA LYS A 119 4.89 10.31 -3.87
C LYS A 119 4.88 8.87 -3.36
N ILE A 120 5.83 8.50 -2.50
CA ILE A 120 5.87 7.17 -1.90
C ILE A 120 4.61 6.91 -1.06
N LEU A 121 4.14 7.91 -0.30
CA LEU A 121 2.93 7.77 0.50
C LEU A 121 1.67 7.63 -0.36
N GLU A 122 1.51 8.45 -1.40
CA GLU A 122 0.38 8.32 -2.36
C GLU A 122 0.36 6.91 -2.98
N LEU A 123 1.50 6.46 -3.51
CA LEU A 123 1.59 5.14 -4.16
C LEU A 123 1.32 3.98 -3.20
N LYS A 124 1.67 4.10 -1.91
CA LYS A 124 1.34 3.09 -0.90
C LYS A 124 -0.16 3.00 -0.65
N GLU A 125 -0.85 4.14 -0.58
CA GLU A 125 -2.31 4.14 -0.41
C GLU A 125 -3.03 3.64 -1.66
N GLU A 126 -2.58 4.04 -2.86
CA GLU A 126 -3.11 3.53 -4.13
C GLU A 126 -2.91 2.01 -4.26
N LEU A 127 -1.72 1.49 -3.91
CA LEU A 127 -1.46 0.06 -3.90
C LEU A 127 -2.40 -0.68 -2.94
N SER A 128 -2.56 -0.16 -1.70
CA SER A 128 -3.46 -0.76 -0.72
C SER A 128 -4.91 -0.79 -1.21
N ALA A 129 -5.38 0.27 -1.90
CA ALA A 129 -6.72 0.29 -2.46
C ALA A 129 -6.90 -0.77 -3.57
N LEU A 130 -5.89 -0.93 -4.45
CA LEU A 130 -5.90 -1.96 -5.49
C LEU A 130 -5.85 -3.38 -4.93
N GLU A 131 -5.14 -3.61 -3.82
CA GLU A 131 -5.13 -4.88 -3.11
C GLU A 131 -6.51 -5.24 -2.56
N ASP A 132 -7.21 -4.26 -1.96
CA ASP A 132 -8.58 -4.44 -1.48
C ASP A 132 -9.55 -4.78 -2.63
N GLU A 133 -9.44 -4.08 -3.77
CA GLU A 133 -10.24 -4.36 -4.98
C GLU A 133 -9.96 -5.76 -5.53
N LEU A 134 -8.70 -6.18 -5.57
CA LEU A 134 -8.31 -7.51 -6.04
C LEU A 134 -8.92 -8.60 -5.16
N ASP A 135 -8.90 -8.41 -3.84
CA ASP A 135 -9.49 -9.37 -2.90
C ASP A 135 -11.02 -9.43 -3.00
N GLU A 136 -11.70 -8.30 -3.27
CA GLU A 136 -13.12 -8.30 -3.60
C GLU A 136 -13.41 -9.10 -4.88
N VAL A 137 -12.64 -8.89 -5.94
CA VAL A 137 -12.80 -9.61 -7.21
C VAL A 137 -12.57 -11.11 -7.02
N LYS A 138 -11.55 -11.52 -6.26
CA LYS A 138 -11.29 -12.94 -5.94
C LYS A 138 -12.50 -13.58 -5.25
N ARG A 139 -13.06 -12.93 -4.22
CA ARG A 139 -14.25 -13.44 -3.52
C ARG A 139 -15.44 -13.60 -4.46
N ARG A 140 -15.68 -12.64 -5.35
CA ARG A 140 -16.76 -12.70 -6.35
C ARG A 140 -16.56 -13.86 -7.35
N VAL A 141 -15.31 -14.11 -7.76
CA VAL A 141 -14.97 -15.24 -8.63
C VAL A 141 -15.20 -16.58 -7.91
N GLU A 142 -14.80 -16.69 -6.65
CA GLU A 142 -15.04 -17.88 -5.82
C GLU A 142 -16.54 -18.15 -5.65
N GLU A 143 -17.32 -17.11 -5.35
CA GLU A 143 -18.78 -17.21 -5.21
C GLU A 143 -19.42 -17.67 -6.53
N ALA A 144 -19.08 -17.03 -7.64
CA ALA A 144 -19.59 -17.40 -8.96
C ALA A 144 -19.22 -18.85 -9.33
N SER A 145 -18.00 -19.28 -9.00
CA SER A 145 -17.53 -20.65 -9.21
C SER A 145 -18.35 -21.66 -8.39
N CYS A 146 -18.64 -21.34 -7.13
CA CYS A 146 -19.48 -22.16 -6.26
C CYS A 146 -20.92 -22.26 -6.79
N GLN A 147 -21.49 -21.13 -7.23
CA GLN A 147 -22.83 -21.07 -7.80
C GLN A 147 -22.92 -21.89 -9.10
N TYR A 148 -21.93 -21.75 -10.00
CA TYR A 148 -21.84 -22.53 -11.23
C TYR A 148 -21.79 -24.04 -10.96
N GLY A 149 -20.94 -24.47 -10.02
CA GLY A 149 -20.86 -25.88 -9.62
C GLY A 149 -22.20 -26.40 -9.09
N ARG A 150 -22.92 -25.61 -8.27
CA ARG A 150 -24.24 -26.00 -7.76
C ARG A 150 -25.28 -26.19 -8.87
N VAL A 151 -25.29 -25.31 -9.88
CA VAL A 151 -26.21 -25.42 -11.04
C VAL A 151 -25.95 -26.70 -11.83
N LEU A 152 -24.67 -27.05 -12.07
CA LEU A 152 -24.31 -28.29 -12.77
C LEU A 152 -24.76 -29.54 -12.01
N HIS A 153 -24.67 -29.53 -10.67
CA HIS A 153 -25.13 -30.65 -9.84
C HIS A 153 -26.66 -30.72 -9.69
N PHE A 154 -27.39 -29.64 -9.98
CA PHE A 154 -28.85 -29.57 -9.87
C PHE A 154 -29.58 -29.86 -11.19
N GLN A 155 -28.93 -30.43 -12.21
CA GLN A 155 -29.66 -30.93 -13.38
C GLN A 155 -30.59 -32.08 -12.95
N PRO A 156 -31.92 -31.89 -12.93
CA PRO A 156 -32.82 -32.99 -12.67
C PRO A 156 -32.70 -33.95 -13.86
N HIS A 157 -32.48 -35.23 -13.58
CA HIS A 157 -32.76 -36.28 -14.55
C HIS A 157 -34.22 -36.10 -15.00
N THR A 158 -34.39 -35.52 -16.17
CA THR A 158 -35.67 -35.44 -16.86
C THR A 158 -35.93 -36.85 -17.36
N VAL A 159 -36.71 -37.59 -16.59
CA VAL A 159 -37.34 -38.87 -16.97
C VAL A 159 -38.76 -38.55 -17.41
#